data_AF-A0A7J6AGL4-F1
#
_entry.id   AF-A0A7J6AGL4-F1
#
_cell.length_a   1.000
_cell.length_b   1.000
_cell.length_c   1.000
_cell.angle_alpha   90.00
_cell.angle_beta   90.00
_cell.angle_gamma   90.00
#
_symmetry.space_group_name_H-M   'P 1'
#
loop_
_entity.id
_entity.type
_entity.pdbx_description
1 polymer ?
#
loop_
_entity_poly.entity_id
_entity_poly.type
_entity_poly.pdbx_seq_one_letter_code
_entity_poly.pdbx_strand_id
1 'polypeptide(L)'
;MLLHLDGSTPICEDIGRQMLCYGRRIPLHELEARIDAIDANTIKEVCTKYIYNKAPAIAAVGPVDELADYNRIKSGMYWLRA
;
A
#
# COMPACT_ATOMS: atom_id res chain seq x y z
N MET A 1 9.85 9.67 -2.52
CA MET A 1 10.48 9.36 -1.22
C MET A 1 11.67 10.26 -0.89
N LEU A 2 12.44 10.73 -1.88
CA LEU A 2 13.62 11.58 -1.64
C LEU A 2 13.32 12.84 -0.79
N LEU A 3 12.21 13.52 -1.06
CA LEU A 3 11.79 14.73 -0.34
C LEU A 3 11.37 14.47 1.12
N HIS A 4 11.11 13.22 1.51
CA HIS A 4 10.79 12.88 2.91
C HIS A 4 12.04 12.67 3.78
N LEU A 5 13.23 12.56 3.16
CA LEU A 5 14.50 12.34 3.85
C LEU A 5 15.30 13.65 3.96
N ASP A 6 14.63 14.80 3.93
CA ASP A 6 15.28 16.09 4.08
C ASP A 6 15.38 16.48 5.57
N GLY A 7 16.61 16.61 6.06
CA GLY A 7 16.93 16.87 7.47
C GLY A 7 17.42 15.63 8.26
N SER A 8 18.10 15.88 9.38
CA SER A 8 18.74 14.83 10.18
C SER A 8 17.75 13.91 10.91
N THR A 9 16.62 14.45 11.38
CA THR A 9 15.58 13.69 12.09
C THR A 9 14.92 12.62 11.22
N PRO A 10 14.37 12.91 10.02
CA PRO A 10 13.77 11.88 9.18
C PRO A 10 14.80 10.85 8.67
N ILE A 11 16.05 11.26 8.46
CA ILE A 11 17.12 10.31 8.12
C ILE A 11 17.38 9.33 9.27
N CYS A 12 17.41 9.82 10.51
CA CYS A 12 17.62 8.97 11.69
C CYS A 12 16.46 7.97 11.88
N GLU A 13 15.21 8.41 11.71
CA GLU A 13 14.03 7.55 11.73
C GLU A 13 14.13 6.46 10.66
N ASP A 14 14.45 6.83 9.42
CA ASP A 14 14.53 5.89 8.31
C ASP A 14 15.61 4.83 8.52
N ILE A 15 16.79 5.22 9.03
CA ILE A 15 17.86 4.27 9.39
C ILE A 15 17.34 3.28 10.43
N GLY A 16 16.76 3.77 11.53
CA GLY A 16 16.26 2.94 12.62
C GLY A 16 15.17 1.98 12.16
N ARG A 17 14.15 2.49 11.47
CA ARG A 17 13.01 1.70 10.98
C ARG A 17 13.46 0.65 9.97
N GLN A 18 14.31 1.00 9.01
CA GLN A 18 14.78 0.02 8.02
C GLN A 18 15.67 -1.05 8.65
N MET A 19 16.49 -0.71 9.65
CA MET A 19 17.24 -1.72 10.42
C MET A 19 16.31 -2.71 11.12
N LEU A 20 15.20 -2.24 11.71
CA LEU A 20 14.24 -3.11 12.38
C LEU A 20 13.39 -3.94 11.41
N CYS A 21 12.92 -3.35 10.30
CA CYS A 21 12.03 -4.03 9.36
C CYS A 21 12.78 -4.94 8.38
N TYR A 22 13.99 -4.55 7.95
CA TYR A 22 14.71 -5.20 6.86
C TYR A 22 16.10 -5.69 7.26
N GLY A 23 16.57 -5.41 8.49
CA GLY A 23 17.91 -5.76 8.95
C GLY A 23 19.03 -4.95 8.29
N ARG A 24 18.70 -4.02 7.40
CA ARG A 24 19.64 -3.17 6.67
C ARG A 24 18.96 -1.90 6.19
N ARG A 25 19.77 -0.90 5.86
CA ARG A 25 19.31 0.28 5.13
C ARG A 25 19.43 0.02 3.63
N ILE A 26 18.31 0.12 2.92
CA ILE A 26 18.25 -0.04 1.47
C ILE A 26 18.80 1.25 0.83
N PRO A 27 19.84 1.18 -0.02
CA PRO A 27 20.37 2.35 -0.68
C PRO A 27 19.39 2.88 -1.74
N LEU A 28 19.44 4.19 -1.99
CA LEU A 28 18.48 4.88 -2.85
C LEU A 28 18.46 4.34 -4.29
N HIS A 29 19.62 4.04 -4.87
CA HIS A 29 19.69 3.48 -6.22
C HIS A 29 19.03 2.10 -6.34
N GLU A 30 19.10 1.26 -5.30
CA GLU A 30 18.42 -0.02 -5.28
C GLU A 30 16.90 0.17 -5.20
N LEU A 31 16.46 1.15 -4.40
CA LEU A 31 15.05 1.50 -4.30
C LEU A 31 14.50 2.00 -5.65
N GLU A 32 15.23 2.89 -6.33
CA GLU A 32 14.89 3.40 -7.66
C GLU A 32 14.79 2.26 -8.67
N ALA A 33 15.80 1.39 -8.75
CA ALA A 33 15.77 0.23 -9.64
C ALA A 33 14.59 -0.72 -9.37
N ARG A 34 14.20 -0.90 -8.10
CA ARG A 34 13.02 -1.70 -7.73
C ARG A 34 11.71 -1.04 -8.13
N ILE A 35 11.63 0.29 -8.08
CA ILE A 35 10.45 1.05 -8.52
C ILE A 35 10.32 0.95 -10.04
N ASP A 36 11.41 1.16 -10.76
CA ASP A 36 11.44 1.13 -12.23
C ASP A 36 11.20 -0.26 -12.82
N ALA A 37 11.48 -1.31 -12.05
CA ALA A 37 11.19 -2.69 -12.46
C ALA A 37 9.69 -3.04 -12.45
N ILE A 38 8.82 -2.18 -11.90
CA ILE A 38 7.38 -2.44 -11.80
C ILE A 38 6.70 -2.11 -13.13
N ASP A 39 6.12 -3.13 -13.77
CA ASP A 39 5.33 -2.98 -15.00
C ASP A 39 3.81 -3.10 -14.75
N ALA A 40 3.02 -2.86 -15.80
CA ALA A 40 1.55 -2.95 -15.72
C ALA A 40 1.05 -4.35 -15.35
N ASN A 41 1.78 -5.41 -15.73
CA ASN A 41 1.41 -6.78 -15.38
C ASN A 41 1.63 -7.03 -13.89
N THR A 42 2.77 -6.62 -13.34
CA THR A 42 3.07 -6.69 -11.90
C THR A 42 2.01 -5.97 -11.10
N ILE A 43 1.59 -4.76 -11.52
CA ILE A 43 0.51 -4.02 -10.85
C ILE A 43 -0.79 -4.83 -10.89
N LYS A 44 -1.18 -5.35 -12.06
CA LYS A 44 -2.40 -6.15 -12.21
C LYS A 44 -2.37 -7.40 -11.32
N GLU A 45 -1.26 -8.10 -11.25
CA GLU A 45 -1.07 -9.28 -10.39
C GLU A 45 -1.18 -8.95 -8.91
N VAL A 46 -0.48 -7.90 -8.46
CA VAL A 46 -0.50 -7.45 -7.06
C VAL A 46 -1.91 -6.98 -6.65
N CYS A 47 -2.58 -6.19 -7.48
CA CYS A 47 -3.96 -5.76 -7.25
C CYS A 47 -4.92 -6.94 -7.25
N THR A 48 -4.74 -7.92 -8.15
CA THR A 48 -5.57 -9.14 -8.15
C THR A 48 -5.34 -9.96 -6.88
N LYS A 49 -4.10 -10.04 -6.40
CA LYS A 49 -3.74 -10.79 -5.20
C LYS A 49 -4.31 -10.18 -3.91
N TYR A 50 -4.24 -8.86 -3.75
CA TYR A 50 -4.56 -8.21 -2.48
C TYR A 50 -5.86 -7.40 -2.46
N ILE A 51 -6.36 -6.96 -3.61
CA ILE A 51 -7.57 -6.13 -3.70
C ILE A 51 -8.74 -6.94 -4.24
N TYR A 52 -8.54 -7.64 -5.36
CA TYR A 52 -9.64 -8.30 -6.05
C TYR A 52 -10.25 -9.45 -5.23
N ASN A 53 -11.57 -9.40 -5.06
CA ASN A 53 -12.36 -10.37 -4.28
C ASN A 53 -11.80 -10.64 -2.87
N LYS A 54 -11.29 -9.59 -2.22
CA LYS A 54 -10.87 -9.63 -0.80
C LYS A 54 -11.88 -8.92 0.07
N ALA A 55 -12.07 -9.43 1.28
CA ALA A 55 -12.97 -8.86 2.27
C ALA A 55 -12.26 -7.70 2.98
N PRO A 56 -12.70 -6.43 2.83
CA PRO A 56 -12.05 -5.30 3.48
C PRO A 56 -12.42 -5.23 4.96
N ALA A 57 -11.60 -4.54 5.76
CA ALA A 57 -11.95 -4.09 7.09
C ALA A 57 -12.45 -2.64 7.01
N ILE A 58 -13.61 -2.35 7.63
CA ILE A 58 -14.25 -1.04 7.58
C ILE A 58 -14.37 -0.51 9.01
N ALA A 59 -13.89 0.71 9.24
CA ALA A 59 -14.03 1.44 10.49
C ALA A 59 -14.56 2.85 10.17
N ALA A 60 -15.65 3.26 10.83
CA ALA A 60 -16.26 4.56 10.64
C ALA A 60 -16.74 5.12 11.98
N VAL A 61 -16.60 6.44 12.16
CA VAL A 61 -16.95 7.16 13.40
C VAL A 61 -17.63 8.46 13.03
N GLY A 62 -18.74 8.79 13.70
CA GLY A 62 -19.55 9.99 13.43
C GLY A 62 -20.91 9.63 12.79
N PRO A 63 -21.58 10.58 12.11
CA PRO A 63 -22.81 10.30 11.37
C PRO A 63 -22.50 9.43 10.14
N VAL A 64 -22.85 8.15 10.22
CA VAL A 64 -22.51 7.11 9.22
C VAL A 64 -23.74 6.58 8.48
N ASP A 65 -24.82 7.35 8.46
CA ASP A 65 -26.11 6.93 7.89
C ASP A 65 -26.05 6.63 6.39
N GLU A 66 -25.14 7.28 5.66
CA GLU A 66 -24.91 7.05 4.22
C GLU A 66 -23.85 5.98 3.93
N LEU A 67 -23.21 5.40 4.96
CA LEU A 67 -22.21 4.35 4.76
C LEU A 67 -22.89 3.08 4.25
N ALA A 68 -22.42 2.59 3.10
CA ALA A 68 -22.92 1.35 2.54
C ALA A 68 -22.69 0.15 3.47
N ASP A 69 -23.66 -0.76 3.53
CA ASP A 69 -23.53 -2.02 4.27
C ASP A 69 -22.29 -2.82 3.81
N TYR A 70 -21.73 -3.59 4.74
CA TYR A 70 -20.57 -4.42 4.51
C TYR A 70 -20.72 -5.32 3.27
N ASN A 71 -21.89 -5.92 3.06
CA ASN A 71 -22.12 -6.83 1.94
C ASN A 71 -22.09 -6.10 0.60
N ARG A 72 -22.58 -4.85 0.55
CA ARG A 72 -22.51 -4.01 -0.64
C ARG A 72 -21.07 -3.66 -0.97
N ILE A 73 -20.27 -3.29 0.02
CA ILE A 73 -18.85 -2.97 -0.18
C ILE A 73 -18.07 -4.21 -0.62
N LYS A 74 -18.27 -5.35 0.05
CA LYS A 74 -17.63 -6.62 -0.31
C LYS A 74 -17.97 -7.06 -1.74
N SER A 75 -19.23 -6.88 -2.16
CA SER A 75 -19.67 -7.21 -3.52
C SER A 75 -19.04 -6.31 -4.58
N GLY A 76 -18.68 -5.07 -4.21
CA GLY A 76 -17.94 -4.15 -5.09
C GLY A 76 -16.47 -4.50 -5.30
N MET A 77 -15.91 -5.43 -4.54
CA MET A 77 -14.49 -5.82 -4.63
C MET A 77 -14.17 -6.74 -5.83
N TYR A 78 -15.17 -7.10 -6.63
CA TYR A 78 -14.99 -7.86 -7.87
C TYR A 78 -15.98 -7.40 -8.94
N TRP A 79 -15.71 -7.74 -10.21
CA TRP A 79 -16.60 -7.42 -11.32
C TRP A 79 -17.19 -8.71 -11.88
N LEU A 80 -18.51 -8.72 -12.06
CA LEU A 80 -19.20 -9.72 -12.86
C LEU A 80 -19.14 -9.24 -14.32
N ARG A 81 -18.22 -9.79 -15.10
CA ARG A 81 -18.20 -9.61 -16.57
C ARG A 81 -18.65 -10.94 -17.18
N ALA A 82 -19.64 -10.86 -18.07
CA ALA A 82 -20.03 -11.96 -18.96
C ALA A 82 -18.98 -12.15 -20.06
#